data_AF-A0A0K8R4L1-F1
#
_entry.id   AF-A0A0K8R4L1-F1
#
_cell.length_a   1.000
_cell.length_b   1.000
_cell.length_c   1.000
_cell.angle_alpha   90.00
_cell.angle_beta   90.00
_cell.angle_gamma   90.00
#
_symmetry.space_group_name_H-M   'P 1'
#
loop_
_entity.id
_entity.type
_entity.pdbx_description
1 polymer ?
#
loop_
_entity_poly.entity_id
_entity_poly.type
_entity_poly.pdbx_seq_one_letter_code
_entity_poly.pdbx_strand_id
1 'polypeptide(L)'
;MTEKQKIIAVLLVVFVHSRQITSAGEPIINGDFSNVPPKCEALAKDYIKTRITDLTEATLELRKCEFSYKRETPSGKKYTGTYALPEGFPCAFGSKCEWGVCKCSACP
;
A
#
# COMPACT_ATOMS: atom_id res chain seq x y z
N MET A 1 12.54 -23.51 43.66
CA MET A 1 11.83 -23.18 42.40
C MET A 1 12.09 -21.71 42.12
N THR A 2 13.23 -21.33 41.53
CA THR A 2 13.68 -19.92 41.75
C THR A 2 14.46 -19.26 40.60
N GLU A 3 15.14 -20.01 39.74
CA GLU A 3 15.89 -19.42 38.62
C GLU A 3 15.23 -19.63 37.25
N LYS A 4 14.83 -20.88 36.95
CA LYS A 4 14.28 -21.22 35.62
C LYS A 4 13.00 -20.44 35.29
N GLN A 5 12.15 -20.17 36.28
CA GLN A 5 10.93 -19.38 36.10
C GLN A 5 11.21 -17.89 35.85
N LYS A 6 12.29 -17.33 36.41
CA LYS A 6 12.67 -15.93 36.16
C LYS A 6 13.15 -15.72 34.72
N ILE A 7 13.91 -16.67 34.17
CA ILE A 7 14.43 -16.59 32.80
C ILE A 7 13.28 -16.65 31.76
N ILE A 8 12.27 -17.50 32.00
CA ILE A 8 11.09 -17.61 31.14
C ILE A 8 10.27 -16.32 31.19
N ALA A 9 10.10 -15.72 32.38
CA ALA A 9 9.40 -14.45 32.54
C ALA A 9 10.10 -13.30 31.80
N VAL A 10 11.43 -13.22 31.88
CA VAL A 10 12.22 -12.19 31.17
C VAL A 10 12.11 -12.35 29.65
N LEU A 11 12.18 -13.57 29.12
CA LEU A 11 12.03 -13.83 27.68
C LEU A 11 10.64 -13.42 27.16
N LEU A 12 9.58 -13.69 27.92
CA LEU A 12 8.21 -13.29 27.55
C LEU A 12 8.03 -11.77 27.54
N VAL A 13 8.62 -11.06 28.50
CA VAL A 13 8.54 -9.58 28.56
C VAL A 13 9.25 -8.94 27.37
N VAL A 14 10.42 -9.46 26.96
CA VAL A 14 11.15 -8.95 25.76
C VAL A 14 10.35 -9.20 24.48
N PHE A 15 9.68 -10.36 24.38
CA PHE A 15 8.86 -10.71 23.20
C PHE A 15 7.61 -9.83 23.07
N VAL A 16 7.02 -9.38 24.18
CA VAL A 16 5.85 -8.49 24.17
C VAL A 16 6.23 -7.06 23.77
N HIS A 17 7.39 -6.54 24.21
CA HIS A 17 7.85 -5.21 23.81
C HIS A 17 8.29 -5.16 22.33
N SER A 18 8.81 -6.27 21.80
CA SER A 18 9.15 -6.40 20.38
C SER A 18 7.93 -6.41 19.45
N ARG A 19 6.74 -6.66 20.01
CA ARG A 19 5.45 -6.74 19.28
C ARG A 19 4.57 -5.51 19.52
N GLN A 20 5.15 -4.35 19.78
CA GLN A 20 4.56 -3.12 19.26
C GLN A 20 4.61 -3.19 17.73
N ILE A 21 3.71 -3.98 17.17
CA ILE A 21 3.18 -3.79 15.84
C ILE A 21 2.70 -2.35 15.89
N THR A 22 3.51 -1.44 15.37
CA THR A 22 3.08 -0.11 14.99
C THR A 22 1.94 -0.33 14.03
N SER A 23 0.73 -0.36 14.59
CA SER A 23 -0.51 -0.14 13.85
C SER A 23 -0.43 1.32 13.41
N ALA A 24 0.40 1.58 12.41
CA ALA A 24 0.17 2.70 11.52
C ALA A 24 -1.29 2.53 11.09
N GLY A 25 -2.12 3.53 11.37
CA GLY A 25 -3.52 3.51 10.95
C GLY A 25 -3.61 3.14 9.46
N GLU A 26 -4.76 2.61 9.03
CA GLU A 26 -4.92 2.27 7.63
C GLU A 26 -4.50 3.45 6.73
N PRO A 27 -3.64 3.21 5.71
CA PRO A 27 -3.19 4.27 4.84
C PRO A 27 -4.37 4.89 4.12
N ILE A 28 -4.36 6.21 3.99
CA ILE A 28 -5.38 6.94 3.25
C ILE A 28 -5.09 6.74 1.76
N ILE A 29 -6.03 6.13 1.03
CA ILE A 29 -5.90 5.93 -0.42
C ILE A 29 -6.98 6.75 -1.12
N ASN A 30 -6.53 7.82 -1.77
CA ASN A 30 -7.32 8.71 -2.58
C ASN A 30 -7.24 8.30 -4.06
N GLY A 31 -8.23 8.69 -4.84
CA GLY A 31 -8.27 8.47 -6.29
C GLY A 31 -9.67 8.66 -6.84
N ASP A 32 -9.77 8.97 -8.14
CA ASP A 32 -11.06 8.97 -8.84
C ASP A 32 -11.40 7.53 -9.27
N PHE A 33 -12.26 6.88 -8.49
CA PHE A 33 -12.78 5.55 -8.78
C PHE A 33 -14.17 5.55 -9.41
N SER A 34 -14.75 6.74 -9.68
CA SER A 34 -16.16 6.91 -10.07
C SER A 34 -16.53 6.13 -11.34
N ASN A 35 -15.55 5.90 -12.21
CA ASN A 35 -15.72 5.29 -13.53
C ASN A 35 -15.10 3.88 -13.63
N VAL A 36 -14.74 3.26 -12.50
CA VAL A 36 -14.22 1.88 -12.49
C VAL A 36 -15.10 0.94 -11.66
N PRO A 37 -15.18 -0.35 -12.04
CA PRO A 37 -15.88 -1.34 -11.23
C PRO A 37 -15.29 -1.44 -9.81
N PRO A 38 -16.10 -1.73 -8.77
CA PRO A 38 -15.64 -1.84 -7.38
C PRO A 38 -14.48 -2.84 -7.19
N LYS A 39 -14.46 -3.90 -8.02
CA LYS A 39 -13.38 -4.89 -8.03
C LYS A 39 -12.03 -4.28 -8.45
N CYS A 40 -12.04 -3.32 -9.36
CA CYS A 40 -10.82 -2.61 -9.79
C CYS A 40 -10.32 -1.67 -8.69
N GLU A 41 -11.22 -0.96 -8.01
CA GLU A 41 -10.87 -0.14 -6.84
C GLU A 41 -10.22 -0.97 -5.73
N ALA A 42 -10.84 -2.11 -5.38
CA ALA A 42 -10.29 -3.02 -4.37
C ALA A 42 -8.91 -3.54 -4.76
N LEU A 43 -8.73 -3.95 -6.02
CA LEU A 43 -7.45 -4.41 -6.55
C LEU A 43 -6.38 -3.31 -6.51
N ALA A 44 -6.74 -2.07 -6.85
CA ALA A 44 -5.82 -0.93 -6.77
C ALA A 44 -5.39 -0.62 -5.34
N LYS A 45 -6.35 -0.60 -4.40
CA LYS A 45 -6.06 -0.38 -2.98
C LYS A 45 -5.14 -1.48 -2.43
N ASP A 46 -5.41 -2.74 -2.75
CA ASP A 46 -4.59 -3.87 -2.33
C ASP A 46 -3.16 -3.80 -2.90
N TYR A 47 -3.04 -3.49 -4.20
CA TYR A 47 -1.74 -3.30 -4.84
C TYR A 47 -0.93 -2.18 -4.19
N ILE A 48 -1.54 -1.02 -3.92
CA ILE A 48 -0.87 0.11 -3.28
C ILE A 48 -0.41 -0.24 -1.86
N LYS A 49 -1.29 -0.85 -1.04
CA LYS A 49 -0.98 -1.25 0.34
C LYS A 49 0.19 -2.25 0.41
N THR A 50 0.26 -3.17 -0.54
CA THR A 50 1.32 -4.19 -0.56
C THR A 50 2.62 -3.69 -1.18
N ARG A 51 2.59 -2.64 -2.02
CA ARG A 51 3.78 -2.18 -2.73
C ARG A 51 4.68 -1.25 -1.92
N ILE A 52 4.11 -0.42 -1.05
CA ILE A 52 4.85 0.59 -0.28
C ILE A 52 4.74 0.28 1.21
N THR A 53 5.86 -0.05 1.85
CA THR A 53 5.92 -0.17 3.31
C THR A 53 5.81 1.19 3.99
N ASP A 54 5.22 1.20 5.17
CA ASP A 54 5.03 2.41 6.00
C ASP A 54 4.27 3.53 5.28
N LEU A 55 3.38 3.15 4.37
CA LEU A 55 2.54 4.06 3.61
C LEU A 55 1.61 4.80 4.57
N THR A 56 1.53 6.12 4.41
CA THR A 56 0.59 6.97 5.15
C THR A 56 -0.52 7.47 4.24
N GLU A 57 -0.17 7.85 3.02
CA GLU A 57 -1.11 8.36 2.03
C GLU A 57 -0.69 7.95 0.62
N ALA A 58 -1.65 7.60 -0.22
CA ALA A 58 -1.44 7.44 -1.66
C ALA A 58 -2.58 8.11 -2.44
N THR A 59 -2.25 8.68 -3.59
CA THR A 59 -3.21 9.22 -4.53
C THR A 59 -3.02 8.53 -5.87
N LEU A 60 -4.02 7.75 -6.27
CA LEU A 60 -4.03 6.99 -7.51
C LEU A 60 -4.50 7.83 -8.69
N GLU A 61 -3.73 7.79 -9.78
CA GLU A 61 -4.04 8.43 -11.05
C GLU A 61 -4.22 7.34 -12.13
N LEU A 62 -5.38 6.68 -12.13
CA LEU A 62 -5.66 5.52 -12.99
C LEU A 62 -5.37 5.78 -14.49
N ARG A 63 -5.71 6.97 -15.01
CA ARG A 63 -5.48 7.32 -16.42
C ARG A 63 -4.01 7.44 -16.79
N LYS A 64 -3.16 7.79 -15.83
CA LYS A 64 -1.70 7.86 -15.98
C LYS A 64 -1.02 6.56 -15.55
N CYS A 65 -1.79 5.54 -15.14
CA CYS A 65 -1.25 4.28 -14.70
C CYS A 65 -0.15 4.43 -13.65
N GLU A 66 -0.35 5.32 -12.69
CA GLU A 66 0.60 5.58 -11.61
C GLU A 66 -0.13 6.02 -10.33
N PHE A 67 0.59 6.01 -9.22
CA PHE A 67 0.14 6.64 -7.98
C PHE A 67 1.28 7.40 -7.31
N SER A 68 0.93 8.55 -6.74
CA SER A 68 1.82 9.28 -5.83
C SER A 68 1.66 8.74 -4.42
N TYR A 69 2.74 8.69 -3.65
CA TYR A 69 2.71 8.20 -2.28
C TYR A 69 3.46 9.10 -1.30
N LYS A 70 3.05 9.04 -0.05
CA LYS A 70 3.76 9.53 1.13
C LYS A 70 3.95 8.36 2.09
N ARG A 71 5.16 8.20 2.62
CA ARG A 71 5.46 7.20 3.63
C ARG A 71 6.31 7.79 4.74
N GLU A 72 6.20 7.24 5.94
CA GLU A 72 6.97 7.65 7.10
C GLU A 72 7.61 6.44 7.75
N THR A 73 8.95 6.36 7.73
CA THR A 73 9.65 5.22 8.31
C THR A 73 9.46 5.18 9.84
N PRO A 74 9.71 4.04 10.50
CA PRO A 74 9.65 3.95 11.96
C PRO A 74 10.57 4.95 12.70
N SER A 75 11.60 5.46 12.02
CA SER A 75 12.50 6.52 12.51
C SER A 75 11.96 7.95 12.32
N GLY A 76 10.73 8.11 11.82
CA GLY A 76 10.08 9.40 11.56
C GLY A 76 10.51 10.10 10.27
N LYS A 77 11.27 9.44 9.37
CA LYS A 77 11.69 10.04 8.11
C LYS A 77 10.57 9.96 7.09
N LYS A 78 10.25 11.09 6.47
CA LYS A 78 9.19 11.22 5.48
C LYS A 78 9.76 11.14 4.07
N TYR A 79 9.10 10.36 3.22
CA TYR A 79 9.42 10.21 1.81
C TYR A 79 8.18 10.42 0.98
N THR A 80 8.37 11.02 -0.19
CA THR A 80 7.36 11.12 -1.23
C THR A 80 7.91 10.57 -2.53
N GLY A 81 7.03 10.11 -3.40
CA GLY A 81 7.43 9.63 -4.71
C GLY A 81 6.23 9.25 -5.56
N THR A 82 6.53 8.77 -6.75
CA THR A 82 5.55 8.26 -7.71
C THR A 82 5.93 6.83 -8.06
N TYR A 83 4.91 6.00 -8.27
CA TYR A 83 5.07 4.60 -8.61
C TYR A 83 4.16 4.22 -9.77
N ALA A 84 4.70 3.57 -10.79
CA ALA A 84 3.93 3.09 -11.94
C ALA A 84 3.10 1.84 -11.58
N LEU A 85 1.86 1.80 -12.06
CA LEU A 85 1.05 0.59 -12.08
C LEU A 85 1.65 -0.41 -13.08
N PRO A 86 1.50 -1.72 -12.81
CA PRO A 86 2.09 -2.75 -13.66
C PRO A 86 1.36 -2.85 -15.00
N GLU A 87 2.06 -3.37 -16.00
CA GLU A 87 1.48 -3.71 -17.31
C GLU A 87 0.25 -4.61 -17.16
N GLY A 88 -0.80 -4.30 -17.91
CA GLY A 88 -2.07 -5.02 -17.88
C GLY A 88 -3.02 -4.62 -16.74
N PHE A 89 -2.63 -3.70 -15.85
CA PHE A 89 -3.47 -3.25 -14.75
C PHE A 89 -4.76 -2.58 -15.28
N PRO A 90 -5.96 -2.92 -14.77
CA PRO A 90 -7.20 -2.34 -15.24
C PRO A 90 -7.32 -0.87 -14.83
N CYS A 91 -7.37 0.03 -15.81
CA CYS A 91 -7.36 1.48 -15.56
C CYS A 91 -8.69 2.18 -15.92
N ALA A 92 -9.51 1.56 -16.78
CA ALA A 92 -10.87 2.00 -17.12
C ALA A 92 -11.68 0.81 -17.68
N PHE A 93 -12.92 1.04 -18.11
CA PHE A 93 -13.78 -0.01 -18.68
C PHE A 93 -13.13 -0.67 -19.91
N GLY A 94 -12.67 -1.91 -19.77
CA GLY A 94 -11.98 -2.65 -20.84
C GLY A 94 -10.56 -2.18 -21.15
N SER A 95 -10.10 -1.09 -20.53
CA SER A 95 -8.77 -0.50 -20.75
C SER A 95 -7.74 -1.04 -19.77
N LYS A 96 -6.48 -1.10 -20.21
CA LYS A 96 -5.36 -1.59 -19.40
C LYS A 96 -4.17 -0.64 -19.48
N CYS A 97 -3.35 -0.67 -18.44
CA CYS A 97 -2.07 0.01 -18.44
C CYS A 97 -1.12 -0.66 -19.41
N GLU A 98 -0.64 0.11 -20.38
CA GLU A 98 0.41 -0.28 -21.32
C GLU A 98 1.42 0.87 -21.42
N TRP A 99 2.70 0.60 -21.18
CA TRP A 99 3.78 1.59 -21.26
C TRP A 99 3.55 2.84 -20.40
N GLY A 100 2.96 2.66 -19.21
CA GLY A 100 2.66 3.78 -18.30
C GLY A 100 1.49 4.67 -18.75
N VAL A 101 0.69 4.25 -19.72
CA VAL A 101 -0.54 4.95 -20.11
C VAL A 101 -1.75 4.02 -20.08
N CYS A 102 -2.92 4.56 -19.74
CA CYS A 102 -4.15 3.80 -19.79
C CYS A 102 -4.62 3.66 -21.24
N LYS A 103 -4.34 2.51 -21.86
CA LYS A 103 -4.71 2.24 -23.24
C LYS A 103 -6.10 1.64 -23.32
N CYS A 104 -6.96 2.33 -24.05
CA CYS A 104 -8.30 1.87 -24.35
C CYS A 104 -8.28 0.95 -25.56
N SER A 105 -8.62 -0.32 -25.37
CA SER A 105 -8.63 -1.30 -26.46
C SER A 105 -9.78 -1.08 -27.46
N ALA A 106 -10.80 -0.32 -27.06
CA ALA A 106 -11.99 -0.03 -27.86
C ALA A 106 -12.02 1.41 -28.40
N CYS A 107 -10.99 2.22 -28.09
CA CYS A 107 -10.90 3.60 -28.57
C CYS A 107 -9.95 3.60 -29.79
N PRO A 108 -10.42 3.98 -30.97
CA PRO A 108 -9.62 4.01 -32.19
C PRO A 108 -8.48 5.04 -32.13
#